data_AF-A0A4R8UX29-F1
#
_entry.id   AF-A0A4R8UX29-F1
#
_cell.length_a   1.000
_cell.length_b   1.000
_cell.length_c   1.000
_cell.angle_alpha   90.00
_cell.angle_beta   90.00
_cell.angle_gamma   90.00
#
_symmetry.space_group_name_H-M   'P 1'
#
loop_
_entity.id
_entity.type
_entity.pdbx_description
1 polymer ?
#
loop_
_entity_poly.entity_id
_entity_poly.type
_entity_poly.pdbx_seq_one_letter_code
_entity_poly.pdbx_strand_id
1 'polypeptide(L)'
;MTIGGPSDSSPSKNRRRDAARVKAKQLRVSQKKKDRRNKVFLQGGIGIAAIAIVVLVSVIIVNSIKPAGPGPKNMASDGALIGEGMITVLTPALQPDANPRPSEPDPTGAVANIRIYVDYLCPLCGDFEDANTEQIAQWVDSGAATVEIHPVAILTSKSAGTKYSLRAANAAACVANYSPDDFFDFSSALFVDQPEETSPGRSNNEIKAVVKDAGVSTALSSINSCIDDGTYESWVKAATDRALDGPIPNSSMKSIIGTPTILVNGKPYTGSLDDPKEFASFVQQALGETYSTSTPTPTPTPGG
;
A
#
# COMPACT_ATOMS: atom_id res chain seq x y z
N MET A 1 14.92 23.63 -108.96
CA MET A 1 15.60 22.97 -107.83
C MET A 1 14.70 23.09 -106.61
N THR A 2 14.39 21.96 -106.00
CA THR A 2 13.52 21.74 -104.83
C THR A 2 14.34 21.76 -103.54
N ILE A 3 13.82 22.35 -102.45
CA ILE A 3 14.25 22.00 -101.08
C ILE A 3 13.00 21.76 -100.23
N GLY A 4 12.91 20.54 -99.70
CA GLY A 4 11.78 19.99 -98.94
C GLY A 4 11.83 20.28 -97.45
N GLY A 5 10.64 20.21 -96.83
CA GLY A 5 10.40 20.44 -95.40
C GLY A 5 10.78 19.26 -94.47
N PRO A 6 10.57 19.43 -93.16
CA PRO A 6 11.06 18.51 -92.12
C PRO A 6 10.07 17.37 -91.85
N SER A 7 10.58 16.16 -91.58
CA SER A 7 9.76 15.03 -91.12
C SER A 7 10.19 14.57 -89.73
N ASP A 8 9.30 14.78 -88.76
CA ASP A 8 9.34 14.17 -87.43
C ASP A 8 9.17 12.65 -87.50
N SER A 9 10.06 11.89 -86.85
CA SER A 9 10.02 10.42 -86.84
C SER A 9 9.40 9.89 -85.54
N SER A 10 8.15 9.45 -85.61
CA SER A 10 7.45 8.76 -84.52
C SER A 10 8.04 7.35 -84.28
N PRO A 11 8.31 6.93 -83.03
CA PRO A 11 8.92 5.63 -82.75
C PRO A 11 7.97 4.47 -83.08
N SER A 12 8.52 3.44 -83.73
CA SER A 12 7.76 2.30 -84.25
C SER A 12 7.01 1.50 -83.16
N LYS A 13 5.81 1.02 -83.52
CA LYS A 13 4.83 0.30 -82.68
C LYS A 13 5.41 -0.91 -81.91
N ASN A 14 6.48 -1.54 -82.42
CA ASN A 14 7.16 -2.66 -81.77
C ASN A 14 8.04 -2.24 -80.59
N ARG A 15 8.78 -1.11 -80.68
CA ARG A 15 9.60 -0.62 -79.55
C ARG A 15 8.76 -0.22 -78.33
N ARG A 16 7.55 0.31 -78.55
CA ARG A 16 6.60 0.63 -77.47
C ARG A 16 6.10 -0.64 -76.75
N ARG A 17 5.91 -1.75 -77.47
CA ARG A 17 5.48 -3.03 -76.88
C ARG A 17 6.57 -3.69 -76.06
N ASP A 18 7.82 -3.64 -76.50
CA ASP A 18 8.94 -4.22 -75.75
C ASP A 18 9.29 -3.38 -74.52
N ALA A 19 9.26 -2.05 -74.62
CA ALA A 19 9.39 -1.16 -73.47
C ALA A 19 8.27 -1.40 -72.42
N ALA A 20 7.03 -1.62 -72.87
CA ALA A 20 5.91 -1.97 -71.98
C ALA A 20 6.11 -3.33 -71.29
N ARG A 21 6.64 -4.34 -71.99
CA ARG A 21 6.95 -5.66 -71.43
C ARG A 21 8.07 -5.60 -70.39
N VAL A 22 9.13 -4.82 -70.65
CA VAL A 22 10.24 -4.62 -69.70
C VAL A 22 9.76 -3.86 -68.46
N LYS A 23 8.98 -2.79 -68.63
CA LYS A 23 8.38 -2.04 -67.52
C LYS A 23 7.43 -2.90 -66.68
N ALA A 24 6.61 -3.75 -67.33
CA ALA A 24 5.75 -4.71 -66.63
C ALA A 24 6.55 -5.75 -65.82
N LYS A 25 7.68 -6.25 -66.36
CA LYS A 25 8.59 -7.15 -65.61
C LYS A 25 9.23 -6.43 -64.42
N GLN A 26 9.71 -5.20 -64.59
CA GLN A 26 10.31 -4.40 -63.50
C GLN A 26 9.30 -4.08 -62.39
N LEU A 27 8.07 -3.71 -62.75
CA LEU A 27 6.99 -3.47 -61.79
C LEU A 27 6.61 -4.74 -61.01
N ARG A 28 6.56 -5.91 -61.66
CA ARG A 28 6.33 -7.19 -60.98
C ARG A 28 7.44 -7.56 -60.00
N VAL A 29 8.70 -7.29 -60.36
CA VAL A 29 9.85 -7.54 -59.47
C VAL A 29 9.85 -6.57 -58.29
N SER A 30 9.53 -5.30 -58.51
CA SER A 30 9.46 -4.30 -57.43
C SER A 30 8.26 -4.51 -56.50
N GLN A 31 7.11 -4.92 -57.04
CA GLN A 31 5.94 -5.33 -56.23
C GLN A 31 6.25 -6.57 -55.40
N LYS A 32 6.82 -7.64 -55.99
CA LYS A 32 7.22 -8.84 -55.22
C LYS A 32 8.22 -8.52 -54.10
N LYS A 33 9.15 -7.58 -54.32
CA LYS A 33 10.07 -7.11 -53.27
C LYS A 33 9.36 -6.33 -52.16
N LYS A 34 8.39 -5.47 -52.51
CA LYS A 34 7.56 -4.73 -51.54
C LYS A 34 6.68 -5.69 -50.72
N ASP A 35 6.02 -6.65 -51.36
CA ASP A 35 5.14 -7.60 -50.70
C ASP A 35 5.90 -8.51 -49.73
N ARG A 36 7.09 -9.00 -50.14
CA ARG A 36 7.95 -9.80 -49.25
C ARG A 36 8.39 -8.99 -48.03
N ARG A 37 8.75 -7.72 -48.23
CA ARG A 37 9.18 -6.83 -47.15
C ARG A 37 8.03 -6.49 -46.20
N ASN A 38 6.86 -6.18 -46.75
CA ASN A 38 5.66 -5.89 -45.95
C ASN A 38 5.20 -7.13 -45.18
N LYS A 39 5.28 -8.34 -45.76
CA LYS A 39 4.97 -9.59 -45.06
C LYS A 39 5.92 -9.84 -43.89
N VAL A 40 7.23 -9.62 -44.08
CA VAL A 40 8.22 -9.74 -42.99
C VAL A 40 7.99 -8.69 -41.90
N PHE A 41 7.70 -7.43 -42.26
CA PHE A 41 7.40 -6.39 -41.28
C PHE A 41 6.10 -6.66 -40.51
N LEU A 42 5.05 -7.12 -41.19
CA LEU A 42 3.78 -7.44 -40.56
C LEU A 42 3.91 -8.64 -39.62
N GLN A 43 4.59 -9.71 -40.05
CA GLN A 43 4.83 -10.88 -39.21
C GLN A 43 5.76 -10.57 -38.03
N GLY A 44 6.80 -9.75 -38.24
CA GLY A 44 7.68 -9.28 -37.17
C GLY A 44 6.95 -8.36 -36.17
N GLY A 45 6.12 -7.44 -36.67
CA GLY A 45 5.31 -6.54 -35.84
C GLY A 45 4.28 -7.29 -34.98
N ILE A 46 3.58 -8.26 -35.56
CA ILE A 46 2.64 -9.13 -34.81
C ILE A 46 3.39 -9.94 -33.75
N GLY A 47 4.57 -10.49 -34.08
CA GLY A 47 5.40 -11.22 -33.13
C GLY A 47 5.82 -10.36 -31.94
N ILE A 48 6.31 -9.13 -32.19
CA ILE A 48 6.71 -8.20 -31.13
C ILE A 48 5.50 -7.78 -30.28
N ALA A 49 4.36 -7.48 -30.91
CA ALA A 49 3.14 -7.10 -30.20
C ALA A 49 2.62 -8.24 -29.31
N ALA A 50 2.64 -9.48 -29.80
CA ALA A 50 2.25 -10.65 -29.01
C ALA A 50 3.19 -10.87 -27.83
N ILE A 51 4.51 -10.73 -28.02
CA ILE A 51 5.50 -10.81 -26.92
C ILE A 51 5.24 -9.71 -25.89
N ALA A 52 5.00 -8.47 -26.31
CA ALA A 52 4.70 -7.37 -25.40
C ALA A 52 3.43 -7.62 -24.58
N ILE A 53 2.37 -8.16 -25.19
CA ILE A 53 1.14 -8.55 -24.50
C ILE A 53 1.42 -9.68 -23.51
N VAL A 54 2.16 -10.71 -23.91
CA VAL A 54 2.52 -11.82 -23.01
C VAL A 54 3.32 -11.31 -21.83
N VAL A 55 4.30 -10.43 -22.04
CA VAL A 55 5.08 -9.80 -20.95
C VAL A 55 4.17 -8.99 -20.03
N LEU A 56 3.28 -8.16 -20.59
CA LEU A 56 2.34 -7.37 -19.80
C LEU A 56 1.41 -8.25 -18.96
N VAL A 57 0.82 -9.28 -19.57
CA VAL A 57 -0.05 -10.24 -18.88
C VAL A 57 0.74 -11.01 -17.82
N SER A 58 1.98 -11.41 -18.11
CA SER A 58 2.85 -12.11 -17.17
C SER A 58 3.19 -11.23 -15.97
N VAL A 59 3.48 -9.94 -16.19
CA VAL A 59 3.72 -8.98 -15.11
C VAL A 59 2.48 -8.81 -14.24
N ILE A 60 1.29 -8.70 -14.84
CA ILE A 60 0.02 -8.61 -14.10
C ILE A 60 -0.22 -9.87 -13.27
N ILE A 61 -0.05 -11.05 -13.87
CA ILE A 61 -0.22 -12.35 -13.18
C ILE A 61 0.81 -12.49 -12.05
N VAL A 62 2.08 -12.21 -12.30
CA VAL A 62 3.13 -12.33 -11.27
C VAL A 62 2.90 -11.33 -10.14
N ASN A 63 2.45 -10.10 -10.41
CA ASN A 63 2.09 -9.15 -9.36
C ASN A 63 0.79 -9.53 -8.62
N SER A 64 -0.05 -10.37 -9.21
CA SER A 64 -1.30 -10.83 -8.61
C SER A 64 -1.16 -12.14 -7.83
N ILE A 65 -0.03 -12.86 -7.94
CA ILE A 65 0.22 -14.17 -7.31
C ILE A 65 1.54 -14.15 -6.51
N LYS A 66 2.04 -13.00 -6.08
CA LYS A 66 3.11 -13.01 -5.06
C LYS A 66 2.47 -13.47 -3.75
N PRO A 67 3.03 -14.48 -3.06
CA PRO A 67 2.74 -14.66 -1.64
C PRO A 67 2.89 -13.30 -0.96
N ALA A 68 2.09 -13.02 0.06
CA ALA A 68 2.41 -11.89 0.94
C ALA A 68 3.85 -12.15 1.40
N GLY A 69 4.79 -11.34 0.90
CA GLY A 69 6.21 -11.48 1.22
C GLY A 69 6.41 -11.45 2.73
N PRO A 70 7.64 -11.66 3.22
CA PRO A 70 7.86 -11.53 4.65
C PRO A 70 7.35 -10.16 5.10
N GLY A 71 6.54 -10.14 6.16
CA GLY A 71 6.04 -8.90 6.73
C GLY A 71 7.20 -8.02 7.22
N PRO A 72 6.96 -6.72 7.42
CA PRO A 72 7.98 -5.85 7.99
C PRO A 72 8.42 -6.36 9.37
N LYS A 73 9.68 -6.13 9.73
CA LYS A 73 10.09 -6.24 11.14
C LYS A 73 9.24 -5.31 11.98
N ASN A 74 9.12 -5.63 13.26
CA ASN A 74 8.42 -4.82 14.25
C ASN A 74 6.90 -4.73 14.02
N MET A 75 6.33 -5.53 13.12
CA MET A 75 4.87 -5.66 12.94
C MET A 75 4.39 -7.11 12.87
N ALA A 76 4.94 -7.99 13.70
CA ALA A 76 4.54 -9.40 13.73
C ALA A 76 3.04 -9.62 14.03
N SER A 77 2.35 -8.66 14.65
CA SER A 77 0.91 -8.66 14.94
C SER A 77 0.05 -8.06 13.83
N ASP A 78 0.64 -7.66 12.70
CA ASP A 78 0.09 -6.72 11.72
C ASP A 78 -0.02 -5.26 12.18
N GLY A 79 0.55 -4.93 13.33
CA GLY A 79 0.64 -3.56 13.83
C GLY A 79 1.99 -3.31 14.48
N ALA A 80 2.40 -2.06 14.58
CA ALA A 80 3.57 -1.68 15.37
C ALA A 80 3.10 -1.32 16.79
N LEU A 81 3.64 -2.02 17.79
CA LEU A 81 3.34 -1.80 19.21
C LEU A 81 4.38 -0.84 19.81
N ILE A 82 3.90 0.26 20.37
CA ILE A 82 4.69 1.28 21.06
C ILE A 82 4.34 1.24 22.56
N GLY A 83 5.36 1.18 23.40
CA GLY A 83 5.24 1.13 24.85
C GLY A 83 5.93 2.29 25.55
N GLU A 84 6.25 2.09 26.83
CA GLU A 84 6.86 3.09 27.72
C GLU A 84 8.02 3.84 27.08
N GLY A 85 8.07 5.17 27.29
CA GLY A 85 9.09 6.04 26.72
C GLY A 85 9.00 6.21 25.20
N MET A 86 7.83 5.95 24.61
CA MET A 86 7.62 5.96 23.14
C MET A 86 8.52 4.97 22.39
N ILE A 87 8.93 3.88 23.04
CA ILE A 87 9.80 2.87 22.44
C ILE A 87 8.97 1.77 21.78
N THR A 88 9.33 1.44 20.53
CA THR A 88 8.66 0.38 19.80
C THR A 88 9.14 -1.00 20.24
N VAL A 89 8.18 -1.91 20.46
CA VAL A 89 8.47 -3.31 20.80
C VAL A 89 8.94 -4.05 19.53
N LEU A 90 10.22 -4.39 19.52
CA LEU A 90 10.85 -5.02 18.37
C LEU A 90 10.36 -6.46 18.17
N THR A 91 10.03 -6.80 16.92
CA THR A 91 9.64 -8.17 16.54
C THR A 91 10.35 -8.61 15.26
N PRO A 92 10.67 -9.90 15.11
CA PRO A 92 11.24 -10.40 13.87
C PRO A 92 10.23 -10.27 12.73
N ALA A 93 10.72 -10.09 11.51
CA ALA A 93 9.89 -10.24 10.31
C ALA A 93 9.31 -11.65 10.27
N LEU A 94 8.02 -11.76 9.97
CA LEU A 94 7.37 -13.05 9.74
C LEU A 94 7.77 -13.59 8.37
N GLN A 95 7.91 -14.92 8.27
CA GLN A 95 8.10 -15.58 6.98
C GLN A 95 6.84 -15.41 6.11
N PRO A 96 6.96 -15.50 4.78
CA PRO A 96 5.79 -15.60 3.91
C PRO A 96 4.81 -16.67 4.43
N ASP A 97 3.52 -16.37 4.36
CA ASP A 97 2.40 -17.24 4.79
C ASP A 97 2.35 -17.61 6.29
N ALA A 98 3.25 -17.08 7.12
CA ALA A 98 3.14 -17.23 8.57
C ALA A 98 1.95 -16.41 9.10
N ASN A 99 1.23 -16.97 10.07
CA ASN A 99 0.15 -16.25 10.75
C ASN A 99 0.71 -15.09 11.59
N PRO A 100 0.01 -13.95 11.67
CA PRO A 100 0.34 -12.90 12.62
C PRO A 100 0.39 -13.44 14.05
N ARG A 101 1.32 -12.92 14.84
CA ARG A 101 1.43 -13.17 16.27
C ARG A 101 0.90 -11.96 17.01
N PRO A 102 -0.31 -12.04 17.60
CA PRO A 102 -0.89 -10.93 18.36
C PRO A 102 0.03 -10.47 19.49
N SER A 103 0.03 -9.16 19.74
CA SER A 103 0.64 -8.59 20.94
C SER A 103 -0.10 -9.06 22.19
N GLU A 104 0.64 -9.34 23.26
CA GLU A 104 0.07 -9.76 24.54
C GLU A 104 -0.20 -8.52 25.41
N PRO A 105 -1.45 -8.29 25.86
CA PRO A 105 -1.75 -7.21 26.79
C PRO A 105 -1.06 -7.42 28.15
N ASP A 106 -0.92 -6.33 28.92
CA ASP A 106 -0.43 -6.42 30.29
C ASP A 106 -1.32 -7.36 31.14
N PRO A 107 -0.74 -8.42 31.75
CA PRO A 107 -1.52 -9.41 32.49
C PRO A 107 -2.08 -8.87 33.80
N THR A 108 -1.54 -7.76 34.32
CA THR A 108 -2.05 -7.15 35.57
C THR A 108 -3.31 -6.31 35.33
N GLY A 109 -3.53 -5.87 34.09
CA GLY A 109 -4.62 -4.96 33.73
C GLY A 109 -4.36 -3.52 34.17
N ALA A 110 -3.13 -3.18 34.58
CA ALA A 110 -2.76 -1.85 35.05
C ALA A 110 -2.35 -0.91 33.90
N VAL A 111 -1.90 -1.46 32.78
CA VAL A 111 -1.50 -0.71 31.58
C VAL A 111 -2.60 -0.83 30.52
N ALA A 112 -3.08 0.29 30.00
CA ALA A 112 -4.10 0.26 28.95
C ALA A 112 -3.50 -0.27 27.65
N ASN A 113 -4.15 -1.24 27.01
CA ASN A 113 -3.77 -1.69 25.68
C ASN A 113 -4.68 -1.03 24.64
N ILE A 114 -4.19 0.02 24.00
CA ILE A 114 -4.89 0.74 22.94
C ILE A 114 -4.47 0.14 21.60
N ARG A 115 -5.42 -0.24 20.75
CA ARG A 115 -5.15 -0.74 19.40
C ARG A 115 -5.98 0.03 18.40
N ILE A 116 -5.35 0.52 17.34
CA ILE A 116 -5.97 1.42 16.36
C ILE A 116 -5.77 0.83 14.97
N TYR A 117 -6.87 0.44 14.33
CA TYR A 117 -6.87 0.10 12.90
C TYR A 117 -7.17 1.35 12.09
N VAL A 118 -6.23 1.72 11.23
CA VAL A 118 -6.22 3.04 10.60
C VAL A 118 -5.96 2.96 9.11
N ASP A 119 -6.71 3.73 8.32
CA ASP A 119 -6.44 3.97 6.90
C ASP A 119 -6.05 5.44 6.73
N TYR A 120 -4.86 5.71 6.20
CA TYR A 120 -4.32 7.07 6.10
C TYR A 120 -5.05 8.00 5.12
N LEU A 121 -6.05 7.51 4.38
CA LEU A 121 -6.96 8.34 3.57
C LEU A 121 -8.30 8.61 4.27
N CYS A 122 -8.59 7.93 5.38
CA CYS A 122 -9.89 8.05 6.05
C CYS A 122 -9.98 9.36 6.84
N PRO A 123 -10.96 10.23 6.56
CA PRO A 123 -11.13 11.50 7.29
C PRO A 123 -11.42 11.28 8.78
N LEU A 124 -12.25 10.29 9.12
CA LEU A 124 -12.56 9.97 10.52
C LEU A 124 -11.34 9.46 11.29
N CYS A 125 -10.35 8.86 10.60
CA CYS A 125 -9.07 8.54 11.22
C CYS A 125 -8.29 9.82 11.55
N GLY A 126 -8.29 10.79 10.63
CA GLY A 126 -7.69 12.10 10.85
C GLY A 126 -8.34 12.84 12.02
N ASP A 127 -9.68 12.88 12.08
CA ASP A 127 -10.41 13.51 13.19
C ASP A 127 -10.04 12.91 14.56
N PHE A 128 -9.94 11.57 14.63
CA PHE A 128 -9.53 10.89 15.86
C PHE A 128 -8.07 11.18 16.21
N GLU A 129 -7.17 11.14 15.22
CA GLU A 129 -5.75 11.40 15.38
C GLU A 129 -5.51 12.82 15.91
N ASP A 130 -6.09 13.83 15.25
CA ASP A 130 -5.97 15.24 15.62
C ASP A 130 -6.44 15.51 17.05
N ALA A 131 -7.50 14.83 17.48
CA ALA A 131 -8.07 15.00 18.81
C ALA A 131 -7.29 14.24 19.90
N ASN A 132 -6.72 13.06 19.61
CA ASN A 132 -6.30 12.12 20.65
C ASN A 132 -4.80 11.79 20.67
N THR A 133 -4.04 12.09 19.61
CA THR A 133 -2.65 11.64 19.52
C THR A 133 -1.74 12.20 20.61
N GLU A 134 -1.90 13.47 20.98
CA GLU A 134 -1.08 14.07 22.04
C GLU A 134 -1.31 13.39 23.40
N GLN A 135 -2.56 13.10 23.78
CA GLN A 135 -2.85 12.44 25.05
C GLN A 135 -2.45 10.96 25.04
N ILE A 136 -2.61 10.26 23.91
CA ILE A 136 -2.13 8.88 23.76
C ILE A 136 -0.62 8.83 23.93
N ALA A 137 0.12 9.74 23.27
CA ALA A 137 1.57 9.83 23.40
C ALA A 137 2.01 10.05 24.86
N GLN A 138 1.33 10.93 25.61
CA GLN A 138 1.62 11.14 27.03
C GLN A 138 1.39 9.88 27.88
N TRP A 139 0.31 9.13 27.64
CA TRP A 139 0.04 7.89 28.37
C TRP A 139 1.03 6.78 28.01
N VAL A 140 1.44 6.71 26.74
CA VAL A 140 2.43 5.75 26.26
C VAL A 140 3.81 6.09 26.82
N ASP A 141 4.24 7.34 26.74
CA ASP A 141 5.53 7.81 27.28
C ASP A 141 5.66 7.51 28.78
N SER A 142 4.61 7.77 29.57
CA SER A 142 4.58 7.49 31.01
C SER A 142 4.40 6.01 31.39
N GLY A 143 4.16 5.12 30.42
CA GLY A 143 3.89 3.70 30.67
C GLY A 143 2.47 3.40 31.18
N ALA A 144 1.58 4.38 31.24
CA ALA A 144 0.17 4.19 31.59
C ALA A 144 -0.62 3.44 30.50
N ALA A 145 -0.16 3.51 29.25
CA ALA A 145 -0.73 2.80 28.12
C ALA A 145 0.35 2.22 27.20
N THR A 146 -0.08 1.29 26.36
CA THR A 146 0.59 0.92 25.11
C THR A 146 -0.33 1.29 23.96
N VAL A 147 0.23 1.64 22.80
CA VAL A 147 -0.54 1.86 21.58
C VAL A 147 -0.01 0.96 20.48
N GLU A 148 -0.91 0.23 19.81
CA GLU A 148 -0.60 -0.60 18.66
C GLU A 148 -1.36 -0.08 17.44
N ILE A 149 -0.62 0.43 16.45
CA ILE A 149 -1.23 0.97 15.23
C ILE A 149 -1.15 -0.11 14.16
N HIS A 150 -2.29 -0.44 13.58
CA HIS A 150 -2.48 -1.38 12.48
C HIS A 150 -2.86 -0.61 11.21
N PRO A 151 -1.89 -0.27 10.33
CA PRO A 151 -2.16 0.30 9.03
C PRO A 151 -2.94 -0.68 8.14
N VAL A 152 -4.13 -0.26 7.71
CA VAL A 152 -4.97 -0.97 6.73
C VAL A 152 -5.18 -0.11 5.49
N ALA A 153 -5.63 -0.72 4.40
CA ALA A 153 -5.79 -0.05 3.11
C ALA A 153 -7.19 -0.24 2.50
N ILE A 154 -8.23 -0.07 3.32
CA ILE A 154 -9.65 -0.24 2.95
C ILE A 154 -10.06 0.74 1.84
N LEU A 155 -9.57 1.98 1.89
CA LEU A 155 -9.90 3.06 0.95
C LEU A 155 -8.98 3.10 -0.27
N THR A 156 -8.24 2.02 -0.55
CA THR A 156 -7.34 1.91 -1.72
C THR A 156 -8.00 2.36 -3.04
N SER A 157 -9.27 2.00 -3.25
CA SER A 157 -10.01 2.35 -4.48
C SER A 157 -10.51 3.80 -4.53
N LYS A 158 -10.42 4.55 -3.42
CA LYS A 158 -10.96 5.90 -3.24
C LYS A 158 -9.96 7.01 -3.52
N SER A 159 -8.89 6.73 -4.26
CA SER A 159 -7.79 7.69 -4.51
C SER A 159 -7.48 7.92 -5.99
N ALA A 160 -8.50 8.18 -6.81
CA ALA A 160 -8.38 8.42 -8.26
C ALA A 160 -7.50 7.40 -9.03
N GLY A 161 -7.47 6.15 -8.57
CA GLY A 161 -6.66 5.06 -9.16
C GLY A 161 -5.19 5.03 -8.74
N THR A 162 -4.70 5.96 -7.92
CA THR A 162 -3.30 5.97 -7.45
C THR A 162 -3.03 5.03 -6.28
N LYS A 163 -4.09 4.53 -5.61
CA LYS A 163 -4.01 3.59 -4.48
C LYS A 163 -3.29 4.20 -3.27
N TYR A 164 -3.61 5.44 -2.93
CA TYR A 164 -2.93 6.18 -1.85
C TYR A 164 -2.93 5.44 -0.50
N SER A 165 -4.07 4.93 -0.01
CA SER A 165 -4.14 4.17 1.26
C SER A 165 -3.13 3.03 1.31
N LEU A 166 -3.03 2.26 0.24
CA LEU A 166 -2.07 1.16 0.11
C LEU A 166 -0.61 1.64 0.15
N ARG A 167 -0.29 2.72 -0.58
CA ARG A 167 1.06 3.29 -0.62
C ARG A 167 1.47 3.92 0.70
N ALA A 168 0.54 4.59 1.38
CA ALA A 168 0.75 5.19 2.69
C ALA A 168 0.95 4.12 3.77
N ALA A 169 0.11 3.08 3.80
CA ALA A 169 0.30 1.93 4.70
C ALA A 169 1.60 1.16 4.41
N ASN A 170 2.00 1.04 3.14
CA ASN A 170 3.32 0.51 2.78
C ASN A 170 4.46 1.39 3.35
N ALA A 171 4.34 2.71 3.27
CA ALA A 171 5.34 3.61 3.84
C ALA A 171 5.42 3.49 5.37
N ALA A 172 4.29 3.35 6.05
CA ALA A 172 4.25 3.11 7.49
C ALA A 172 4.96 1.79 7.86
N ALA A 173 4.72 0.72 7.10
CA ALA A 173 5.46 -0.54 7.24
C ALA A 173 6.97 -0.39 6.96
N CYS A 174 7.37 0.44 5.99
CA CYS A 174 8.78 0.73 5.72
C CYS A 174 9.45 1.44 6.90
N VAL A 175 8.79 2.45 7.49
CA VAL A 175 9.31 3.16 8.67
C VAL A 175 9.38 2.21 9.87
N ALA A 176 8.31 1.47 10.18
CA ALA A 176 8.31 0.48 11.26
C ALA A 176 9.48 -0.53 11.14
N ASN A 177 9.78 -0.97 9.92
CA ASN A 177 10.85 -1.93 9.68
C ASN A 177 12.27 -1.37 9.89
N TYR A 178 12.52 -0.13 9.47
CA TYR A 178 13.87 0.45 9.40
C TYR A 178 14.18 1.49 10.48
N SER A 179 13.17 2.19 10.97
CA SER A 179 13.24 3.18 12.05
C SER A 179 12.01 3.05 12.97
N PRO A 180 11.90 1.94 13.73
CA PRO A 180 10.70 1.62 14.49
C PRO A 180 10.31 2.71 15.48
N ASP A 181 11.25 3.32 16.19
CA ASP A 181 10.94 4.35 17.18
C ASP A 181 10.44 5.67 16.57
N ASP A 182 10.66 5.91 15.28
CA ASP A 182 10.10 7.06 14.56
C ASP A 182 8.71 6.77 13.95
N PHE A 183 8.21 5.52 14.07
CA PHE A 183 6.98 5.10 13.40
C PHE A 183 5.74 5.85 13.89
N PHE A 184 5.62 6.11 15.20
CA PHE A 184 4.46 6.80 15.77
C PHE A 184 4.33 8.19 15.16
N ASP A 185 5.39 8.99 15.24
CA ASP A 185 5.42 10.36 14.71
C ASP A 185 5.19 10.39 13.20
N PHE A 186 5.77 9.44 12.45
CA PHE A 186 5.50 9.32 11.01
C PHE A 186 4.04 8.96 10.70
N SER A 187 3.45 8.03 11.46
CA SER A 187 2.05 7.63 11.29
C SER A 187 1.13 8.83 11.52
N SER A 188 1.37 9.61 12.57
CA SER A 188 0.63 10.85 12.85
C SER A 188 0.83 11.90 11.77
N ALA A 189 2.07 12.07 11.28
CA ALA A 189 2.40 13.05 10.24
C ALA A 189 1.70 12.77 8.89
N LEU A 190 1.24 11.54 8.64
CA LEU A 190 0.42 11.24 7.45
C LEU A 190 -0.98 11.90 7.51
N PHE A 191 -1.49 12.21 8.69
CA PHE A 191 -2.78 12.90 8.87
C PHE A 191 -2.68 14.42 8.84
N VAL A 192 -1.51 15.00 9.12
CA VAL A 192 -1.27 16.44 8.90
C VAL A 192 -1.47 16.77 7.43
N ASP A 193 -2.31 17.74 7.08
CA ASP A 193 -2.69 18.07 5.69
C ASP A 193 -3.16 16.86 4.86
N GLN A 194 -3.93 15.95 5.49
CA GLN A 194 -4.42 14.72 4.88
C GLN A 194 -5.07 14.98 3.51
N PRO A 195 -4.76 14.17 2.48
CA PRO A 195 -5.46 14.29 1.21
C PRO A 195 -6.93 13.93 1.33
N GLU A 196 -7.80 14.65 0.60
CA GLU A 196 -9.21 14.31 0.52
C GLU A 196 -9.44 12.97 -0.17
N GLU A 197 -10.50 12.26 0.23
CA GLU A 197 -11.03 11.14 -0.56
C GLU A 197 -11.33 11.60 -2.00
N THR A 198 -11.23 10.68 -2.95
CA THR A 198 -11.36 10.89 -4.40
C THR A 198 -10.26 11.71 -5.05
N SER A 199 -9.41 12.40 -4.28
CA SER A 199 -8.17 12.99 -4.79
C SER A 199 -7.15 11.90 -5.17
N PRO A 200 -6.10 12.22 -5.95
CA PRO A 200 -4.99 11.31 -6.18
C PRO A 200 -4.20 10.93 -4.91
N GLY A 201 -4.41 11.61 -3.78
CA GLY A 201 -3.54 11.47 -2.61
C GLY A 201 -2.10 11.94 -2.87
N ARG A 202 -1.23 11.79 -1.87
CA ARG A 202 0.21 12.11 -2.02
C ARG A 202 0.90 11.13 -2.96
N SER A 203 1.79 11.62 -3.80
CA SER A 203 2.77 10.83 -4.55
C SER A 203 3.80 10.19 -3.61
N ASN A 204 4.58 9.22 -4.10
CA ASN A 204 5.67 8.62 -3.29
C ASN A 204 6.73 9.66 -2.88
N ASN A 205 6.97 10.68 -3.70
CA ASN A 205 7.91 11.74 -3.35
C ASN A 205 7.38 12.61 -2.21
N GLU A 206 6.08 12.92 -2.21
CA GLU A 206 5.44 13.64 -1.09
C GLU A 206 5.38 12.78 0.17
N ILE A 207 5.13 11.47 0.07
CA ILE A 207 5.19 10.56 1.23
C ILE A 207 6.62 10.52 1.81
N LYS A 208 7.66 10.48 0.97
CA LYS A 208 9.06 10.56 1.42
C LYS A 208 9.40 11.92 2.05
N ALA A 209 8.73 12.99 1.65
CA ALA A 209 8.86 14.29 2.33
C ALA A 209 8.27 14.21 3.74
N VAL A 210 7.07 13.62 3.90
CA VAL A 210 6.46 13.36 5.22
C VAL A 210 7.38 12.53 6.13
N VAL A 211 8.05 11.49 5.61
CA VAL A 211 9.06 10.72 6.36
C VAL A 211 10.12 11.65 6.97
N LYS A 212 10.68 12.55 6.16
CA LYS A 212 11.71 13.48 6.60
C LYS A 212 11.15 14.52 7.58
N ASP A 213 9.97 15.06 7.31
CA ASP A 213 9.35 16.11 8.11
C ASP A 213 8.90 15.59 9.49
N ALA A 214 8.61 14.28 9.59
CA ALA A 214 8.40 13.57 10.84
C ALA A 214 9.70 13.32 11.66
N GLY A 215 10.85 13.81 11.20
CA GLY A 215 12.11 13.70 11.93
C GLY A 215 12.88 12.40 11.70
N VAL A 216 12.36 11.48 10.87
CA VAL A 216 13.03 10.22 10.54
C VAL A 216 14.38 10.52 9.88
N SER A 217 15.46 10.17 10.57
CA SER A 217 16.84 10.42 10.10
C SER A 217 17.64 9.14 9.88
N THR A 218 17.21 8.04 10.50
CA THR A 218 17.86 6.74 10.38
C THR A 218 17.39 6.00 9.13
N ALA A 219 18.32 5.33 8.44
CA ALA A 219 18.03 4.43 7.31
C ALA A 219 17.18 5.04 6.17
N LEU A 220 17.17 6.36 5.99
CA LEU A 220 16.37 7.08 4.99
C LEU A 220 16.50 6.51 3.57
N SER A 221 17.70 6.10 3.15
CA SER A 221 17.89 5.50 1.83
C SER A 221 17.13 4.18 1.67
N SER A 222 17.12 3.34 2.70
CA SER A 222 16.40 2.06 2.71
C SER A 222 14.89 2.28 2.78
N ILE A 223 14.44 3.25 3.58
CA ILE A 223 13.03 3.65 3.67
C ILE A 223 12.54 4.16 2.32
N ASN A 224 13.29 5.06 1.68
CA ASN A 224 12.93 5.61 0.38
C ASN A 224 12.84 4.53 -0.71
N SER A 225 13.81 3.61 -0.76
CA SER A 225 13.74 2.47 -1.70
C SER A 225 12.53 1.60 -1.40
N CYS A 226 12.27 1.29 -0.14
CA CYS A 226 11.12 0.48 0.28
C CYS A 226 9.76 1.11 -0.12
N ILE A 227 9.66 2.45 -0.04
CA ILE A 227 8.48 3.19 -0.48
C ILE A 227 8.35 3.14 -2.01
N ASP A 228 9.44 3.38 -2.74
CA ASP A 228 9.44 3.41 -4.21
C ASP A 228 9.15 2.01 -4.80
N ASP A 229 9.64 0.95 -4.17
CA ASP A 229 9.47 -0.45 -4.59
C ASP A 229 8.11 -1.04 -4.19
N GLY A 230 7.37 -0.38 -3.30
CA GLY A 230 6.11 -0.91 -2.75
C GLY A 230 6.33 -2.23 -1.98
N THR A 231 7.46 -2.36 -1.28
CA THR A 231 7.97 -3.61 -0.70
C THR A 231 6.94 -4.40 0.11
N TYR A 232 6.12 -3.71 0.91
CA TYR A 232 5.13 -4.30 1.80
C TYR A 232 3.70 -4.19 1.29
N GLU A 233 3.43 -3.68 0.08
CA GLU A 233 2.06 -3.53 -0.43
C GLU A 233 1.27 -4.86 -0.50
N SER A 234 1.95 -5.98 -0.74
CA SER A 234 1.28 -7.29 -0.75
C SER A 234 0.94 -7.76 0.67
N TRP A 235 1.83 -7.46 1.64
CA TRP A 235 1.58 -7.73 3.05
C TRP A 235 0.46 -6.84 3.61
N VAL A 236 0.44 -5.55 3.27
CA VAL A 236 -0.63 -4.62 3.68
C VAL A 236 -2.00 -5.09 3.21
N LYS A 237 -2.12 -5.58 1.97
CA LYS A 237 -3.37 -6.17 1.48
C LYS A 237 -3.80 -7.36 2.33
N ALA A 238 -2.88 -8.31 2.57
CA ALA A 238 -3.18 -9.48 3.38
C ALA A 238 -3.52 -9.14 4.84
N ALA A 239 -2.85 -8.13 5.43
CA ALA A 239 -3.18 -7.62 6.77
C ALA A 239 -4.57 -6.96 6.81
N THR A 240 -4.91 -6.20 5.77
CA THR A 240 -6.24 -5.60 5.61
C THR A 240 -7.32 -6.67 5.48
N ASP A 241 -7.09 -7.70 4.65
CA ASP A 241 -8.01 -8.82 4.47
C ASP A 241 -8.20 -9.58 5.79
N ARG A 242 -7.13 -9.85 6.53
CA ARG A 242 -7.22 -10.47 7.87
C ARG A 242 -8.04 -9.65 8.85
N ALA A 243 -7.92 -8.33 8.82
CA ALA A 243 -8.71 -7.45 9.69
C ALA A 243 -10.20 -7.44 9.31
N LEU A 244 -10.52 -7.50 8.01
CA LEU A 244 -11.91 -7.44 7.50
C LEU A 244 -12.64 -8.79 7.55
N ASP A 245 -11.92 -9.89 7.42
CA ASP A 245 -12.49 -11.24 7.29
C ASP A 245 -12.21 -12.15 8.50
N GLY A 246 -11.27 -11.76 9.36
CA GLY A 246 -10.77 -12.58 10.48
C GLY A 246 -11.08 -12.02 11.86
N PRO A 247 -11.18 -12.90 12.88
CA PRO A 247 -11.40 -12.47 14.26
C PRO A 247 -10.28 -11.54 14.72
N ILE A 248 -10.65 -10.46 15.41
CA ILE A 248 -9.67 -9.51 15.94
C ILE A 248 -9.08 -10.11 17.22
N PRO A 249 -7.76 -10.36 17.26
CA PRO A 249 -7.13 -10.99 18.42
C PRO A 249 -7.40 -10.21 19.71
N ASN A 250 -7.51 -10.92 20.84
CA ASN A 250 -7.74 -10.33 22.16
C ASN A 250 -8.97 -9.41 22.22
N SER A 251 -9.98 -9.66 21.38
CA SER A 251 -11.25 -8.93 21.34
C SER A 251 -12.41 -9.90 21.11
N SER A 252 -13.63 -9.44 21.37
CA SER A 252 -14.87 -10.13 20.98
C SER A 252 -15.26 -9.88 19.52
N MET A 253 -14.54 -9.00 18.81
CA MET A 253 -14.83 -8.64 17.42
C MET A 253 -14.46 -9.77 16.45
N LYS A 254 -15.41 -10.11 15.56
CA LYS A 254 -15.20 -11.08 14.49
C LYS A 254 -14.41 -10.55 13.30
N SER A 255 -14.42 -9.23 13.12
CA SER A 255 -13.64 -8.47 12.15
C SER A 255 -13.87 -6.97 12.40
N ILE A 256 -13.04 -6.11 11.82
CA ILE A 256 -13.34 -4.67 11.74
C ILE A 256 -14.37 -4.40 10.65
N ILE A 257 -15.21 -3.37 10.84
CA ILE A 257 -16.24 -2.97 9.88
C ILE A 257 -15.88 -1.69 9.10
N GLY A 258 -14.79 -1.03 9.49
CA GLY A 258 -14.34 0.23 8.92
C GLY A 258 -13.20 0.83 9.74
N THR A 259 -12.81 2.04 9.36
CA THR A 259 -11.75 2.81 10.02
C THR A 259 -12.27 4.18 10.47
N PRO A 260 -11.79 4.72 11.60
CA PRO A 260 -10.92 4.03 12.55
C PRO A 260 -11.72 2.94 13.28
N THR A 261 -11.05 1.82 13.61
CA THR A 261 -11.53 0.92 14.65
C THR A 261 -10.57 1.01 15.82
N ILE A 262 -11.05 1.49 16.95
CA ILE A 262 -10.26 1.67 18.17
C ILE A 262 -10.71 0.64 19.21
N LEU A 263 -9.74 -0.07 19.77
CA LEU A 263 -9.94 -1.00 20.87
C LEU A 263 -9.14 -0.53 22.09
N VAL A 264 -9.75 -0.63 23.28
CA VAL A 264 -9.03 -0.49 24.55
C VAL A 264 -9.27 -1.75 25.37
N ASN A 265 -8.21 -2.47 25.72
CA ASN A 265 -8.27 -3.78 26.38
C ASN A 265 -9.26 -4.74 25.69
N GLY A 266 -9.25 -4.75 24.35
CA GLY A 266 -10.11 -5.60 23.53
C GLY A 266 -11.56 -5.11 23.36
N LYS A 267 -11.96 -4.02 24.01
CA LYS A 267 -13.30 -3.42 23.92
C LYS A 267 -13.34 -2.33 22.84
N PRO A 268 -14.31 -2.36 21.91
CA PRO A 268 -14.43 -1.32 20.90
C PRO A 268 -14.91 0.00 21.50
N TYR A 269 -14.23 1.08 21.11
CA TYR A 269 -14.71 2.44 21.36
C TYR A 269 -15.72 2.84 20.28
N THR A 270 -16.89 3.33 20.70
CA THR A 270 -17.98 3.75 19.80
C THR A 270 -18.49 5.16 20.13
N GLY A 271 -17.72 5.93 20.91
CA GLY A 271 -18.03 7.30 21.30
C GLY A 271 -17.62 8.33 20.25
N SER A 272 -17.59 9.61 20.62
CA SER A 272 -17.16 10.67 19.70
C SER A 272 -15.66 10.55 19.39
N LEU A 273 -15.29 10.67 18.11
CA LEU A 273 -13.89 10.57 17.68
C LEU A 273 -13.10 11.85 17.99
N ASP A 274 -13.78 12.99 18.07
CA ASP A 274 -13.23 14.33 18.28
C ASP A 274 -13.34 14.83 19.74
N ASP A 275 -13.83 14.01 20.67
CA ASP A 275 -13.89 14.34 22.10
C ASP A 275 -12.79 13.57 22.89
N PRO A 276 -11.63 14.19 23.13
CA PRO A 276 -10.54 13.53 23.86
C PRO A 276 -10.90 13.19 25.31
N LYS A 277 -11.83 13.91 25.94
CA LYS A 277 -12.26 13.63 27.32
C LYS A 277 -13.16 12.41 27.39
N GLU A 278 -14.03 12.24 26.41
CA GLU A 278 -14.84 11.03 26.28
C GLU A 278 -13.94 9.81 26.07
N PHE A 279 -12.98 9.89 25.14
CA PHE A 279 -12.03 8.80 24.91
C PHE A 279 -11.20 8.48 26.17
N ALA A 280 -10.67 9.49 26.87
CA ALA A 280 -9.95 9.29 28.13
C ALA A 280 -10.81 8.61 29.21
N SER A 281 -12.09 8.95 29.28
CA SER A 281 -13.04 8.33 30.21
C SER A 281 -13.28 6.85 29.86
N PHE A 282 -13.40 6.54 28.56
CA PHE A 282 -13.50 5.16 28.08
C PHE A 282 -12.26 4.32 28.41
N VAL A 283 -11.06 4.89 28.24
CA VAL A 283 -9.80 4.22 28.59
C VAL A 283 -9.76 3.87 30.08
N GLN A 284 -10.14 4.80 30.96
CA GLN A 284 -10.20 4.57 32.41
C GLN A 284 -11.23 3.49 32.79
N GLN A 285 -12.39 3.50 32.14
CA GLN A 285 -13.40 2.46 32.37
C GLN A 285 -12.89 1.08 31.95
N ALA A 286 -12.29 0.97 30.75
CA ALA A 286 -11.75 -0.28 30.24
C ALA A 286 -10.65 -0.84 31.17
N LEU A 287 -9.77 0.03 31.68
CA LEU A 287 -8.77 -0.32 32.70
C LEU A 287 -9.40 -0.85 33.99
N GLY A 288 -10.37 -0.14 34.56
CA GLY A 288 -11.02 -0.54 35.81
C GLY A 288 -11.72 -1.90 35.73
N GLU A 289 -12.36 -2.18 34.59
CA GLU A 289 -12.98 -3.48 34.34
C GLU A 289 -11.95 -4.61 34.19
N THR A 290 -10.88 -4.38 33.41
CA THR A 290 -9.81 -5.38 33.24
C THR A 290 -9.12 -5.70 34.57
N TYR A 291 -8.76 -4.68 35.35
CA TYR A 291 -8.15 -4.84 36.68
C TYR A 291 -9.02 -5.64 37.65
N SER A 292 -10.34 -5.41 37.60
CA SER A 292 -11.30 -6.15 38.43
C SER A 292 -11.36 -7.64 38.06
N THR A 293 -11.14 -7.98 36.79
CA THR A 293 -11.11 -9.37 36.31
C THR A 293 -9.75 -10.07 36.48
N SER A 294 -8.64 -9.33 36.53
CA SER A 294 -7.30 -9.87 36.73
C SER A 294 -6.96 -10.15 38.20
N THR A 295 -7.66 -9.49 39.13
CA THR A 295 -7.46 -9.71 40.58
C THR A 295 -8.26 -10.94 41.05
N PRO A 296 -7.62 -11.98 41.63
CA PRO A 296 -8.33 -13.14 42.14
C PRO A 296 -9.24 -12.75 43.30
N THR A 297 -10.51 -13.19 43.27
CA THR A 297 -11.43 -13.05 44.41
C THR A 297 -10.80 -13.72 45.63
N PRO A 298 -10.67 -13.04 46.79
CA PRO A 298 -10.09 -13.67 47.97
C PRO A 298 -10.94 -14.88 48.38
N THR A 299 -10.32 -16.06 48.42
CA THR A 299 -10.94 -17.26 48.98
C THR A 299 -11.31 -16.97 50.44
N PRO A 300 -12.58 -17.08 50.85
CA PRO A 300 -12.96 -16.86 52.24
C PRO A 300 -12.23 -17.89 53.12
N THR A 301 -11.46 -17.41 54.09
CA THR A 301 -10.89 -18.25 55.14
C THR A 301 -12.05 -18.92 55.90
N PRO A 302 -12.10 -20.27 56.01
CA PRO A 302 -13.09 -20.93 56.84
C PRO A 302 -12.94 -20.45 58.28
N GLY A 303 -13.97 -19.81 58.82
CA GLY A 303 -14.03 -19.45 60.24
C GLY A 303 -14.02 -20.72 61.08
N GLY A 304 -13.00 -20.86 61.92
CA GLY A 304 -12.92 -21.87 62.98
C GLY A 304 -13.67 -21.46 64.23
#